data_AF-A0A2X3D1C4-F1
#
_entry.id   AF-A0A2X3D1C4-F1
#
_cell.length_a   1.000
_cell.length_b   1.000
_cell.length_c   1.000
_cell.angle_alpha   90.00
_cell.angle_beta   90.00
_cell.angle_gamma   90.00
#
_symmetry.space_group_name_H-M   'P 1'
#
loop_
_entity.id
_entity.type
_entity.pdbx_description
1 polymer ?
#
loop_
_entity_poly.entity_id
_entity_poly.type
_entity_poly.pdbx_seq_one_letter_code
_entity_poly.pdbx_strand_id
1 'polypeptide(L)'
;MTAELLVNVTPSETRVAYIDGGILQEIHIEREARRGIVGNIYKGRVSRVLPGMQAAFVDIGLDKAAFLHASDIMPHTECVAGEEQKQFTVRDISELVRQGQDLMVQVVKDPLGTKGARLTTDITLPSRYLVFMPGASHVGVSQRIESEAERERLKKVVAEYCDEQGGFIIRTAAEGVHEQEMAADAAYLKRVWTKVMERKKRNQTRYQLYGELALAQRVLRDFADAQLDRIRVDSRLTYEALLEFTAEYIPEMTSKLEHYSGRQPIFDLFDVENEIQRALERKVELKSGAI
;
A
#
# COMPACT_ATOMS: atom_id res chain seq x y z
N MET A 1 -19.36 -19.69 12.29
CA MET A 1 -19.76 -18.34 12.76
C MET A 1 -19.63 -17.42 11.57
N THR A 2 -20.57 -16.50 11.36
CA THR A 2 -20.56 -15.65 10.17
C THR A 2 -19.63 -14.46 10.39
N ALA A 3 -18.63 -14.31 9.53
CA ALA A 3 -17.70 -13.20 9.53
C ALA A 3 -18.02 -12.23 8.38
N GLU A 4 -18.31 -10.97 8.70
CA GLU A 4 -18.71 -9.96 7.71
C GLU A 4 -17.86 -8.70 7.84
N LEU A 5 -17.51 -8.10 6.70
CA LEU A 5 -16.96 -6.74 6.64
C LEU A 5 -18.07 -5.77 6.22
N LEU A 6 -18.22 -4.69 6.98
CA LEU A 6 -19.16 -3.60 6.68
C LEU A 6 -18.37 -2.36 6.30
N VAL A 7 -18.59 -1.84 5.11
CA VAL A 7 -17.99 -0.61 4.60
C VAL A 7 -19.05 0.47 4.57
N ASN A 8 -18.87 1.49 5.41
CA ASN A 8 -19.70 2.67 5.47
C ASN A 8 -18.93 3.87 4.93
N VAL A 9 -19.52 4.60 3.98
CA VAL A 9 -18.89 5.75 3.33
C VAL A 9 -19.73 6.99 3.52
N THR A 10 -19.10 8.03 4.06
CA THR A 10 -19.68 9.37 4.22
C THR A 10 -18.80 10.40 3.51
N PRO A 11 -19.29 11.61 3.22
CA PRO A 11 -18.47 12.67 2.62
C PRO A 11 -17.24 13.08 3.46
N SER A 12 -17.24 12.81 4.77
CA SER A 12 -16.15 13.18 5.67
C SER A 12 -15.15 12.05 5.91
N GLU A 13 -15.63 10.81 5.93
CA GLU A 13 -14.83 9.64 6.30
C GLU A 13 -15.37 8.34 5.73
N THR A 14 -14.44 7.41 5.52
CA THR A 14 -14.72 6.00 5.26
C THR A 14 -14.49 5.22 6.55
N ARG A 15 -15.42 4.33 6.89
CA ARG A 15 -15.37 3.46 8.06
C ARG A 15 -15.52 2.01 7.61
N VAL A 16 -14.71 1.12 8.17
CA VAL A 16 -14.76 -0.32 7.89
C VAL A 16 -14.83 -1.06 9.22
N ALA A 17 -15.87 -1.86 9.40
CA ALA A 17 -16.10 -2.66 10.60
C ALA A 17 -15.97 -4.16 10.28
N TYR A 18 -15.22 -4.88 11.11
CA TYR A 18 -15.14 -6.34 11.08
C TYR A 18 -16.06 -6.92 12.16
N ILE A 19 -17.04 -7.71 11.70
CA ILE A 19 -18.05 -8.34 12.53
C ILE A 19 -17.81 -9.85 12.52
N ASP A 20 -17.70 -10.46 13.69
CA ASP A 20 -17.67 -11.92 13.84
C ASP A 20 -18.77 -12.37 14.80
N GLY A 21 -19.62 -13.29 14.34
CA GLY A 21 -20.74 -13.80 15.13
C GLY A 21 -21.75 -12.73 15.54
N GLY A 22 -21.88 -11.66 14.75
CA GLY A 22 -22.76 -10.52 15.04
C GLY A 22 -22.19 -9.52 16.06
N ILE A 23 -20.93 -9.66 16.46
CA ILE A 23 -20.25 -8.77 17.41
C ILE A 23 -19.16 -7.99 16.67
N LEU A 24 -19.10 -6.67 16.91
CA LEU A 24 -18.01 -5.83 16.41
C LEU A 24 -16.69 -6.25 17.05
N GLN A 25 -15.73 -6.64 16.22
CA GLN A 25 -14.38 -7.03 16.66
C GLN A 25 -13.37 -5.91 16.41
N GLU A 26 -13.42 -5.29 15.22
CA GLU A 26 -12.48 -4.25 14.82
C GLU A 26 -13.19 -3.14 14.05
N ILE A 27 -12.71 -1.91 14.20
CA ILE A 27 -13.14 -0.78 13.40
C ILE A 27 -11.95 0.05 12.91
N HIS A 28 -11.97 0.37 11.62
CA HIS A 28 -11.02 1.27 10.99
C HIS A 28 -11.74 2.51 10.45
N ILE A 29 -11.15 3.68 10.67
CA ILE A 29 -11.72 4.98 10.28
C ILE A 29 -10.64 5.81 9.59
N GLU A 30 -10.92 6.33 8.40
CA GLU A 30 -10.02 7.18 7.63
C GLU A 30 -10.77 8.39 7.07
N ARG A 31 -10.22 9.59 7.27
CA ARG A 31 -10.81 10.85 6.79
C ARG A 31 -10.18 11.26 5.47
N GLU A 32 -11.01 11.51 4.46
CA GLU A 32 -10.53 11.79 3.09
C GLU A 32 -9.62 13.03 3.02
N ALA A 33 -9.93 14.08 3.80
CA ALA A 33 -9.16 15.33 3.83
C ALA A 33 -7.68 15.17 4.26
N ARG A 34 -7.30 14.01 4.80
CA ARG A 34 -5.92 13.71 5.21
C ARG A 34 -5.18 12.81 4.23
N ARG A 35 -5.78 12.45 3.10
CA ARG A 35 -5.15 11.53 2.14
C ARG A 35 -4.08 12.25 1.33
N GLY A 36 -2.84 11.85 1.53
CA GLY A 36 -1.70 12.24 0.69
C GLY A 36 -1.58 11.38 -0.57
N ILE A 37 -0.54 11.67 -1.35
CA ILE A 37 -0.14 10.91 -2.54
C ILE A 37 1.16 10.13 -2.32
N VAL A 38 1.70 10.13 -1.10
CA VAL A 38 2.87 9.32 -0.73
C VAL A 38 2.61 7.84 -1.06
N GLY A 39 3.59 7.21 -1.69
CA GLY A 39 3.50 5.83 -2.17
C GLY A 39 2.95 5.69 -3.59
N ASN A 40 2.25 6.71 -4.14
CA ASN A 40 1.77 6.68 -5.51
C ASN A 40 2.95 6.61 -6.50
N ILE A 41 2.75 5.85 -7.59
CA ILE A 41 3.73 5.67 -8.66
C ILE A 41 3.18 6.34 -9.92
N TYR A 42 4.01 7.14 -10.57
CA TYR A 42 3.67 7.88 -11.78
C TYR A 42 4.65 7.58 -12.91
N LYS A 43 4.17 7.65 -14.14
CA LYS A 43 5.03 7.85 -15.31
C LYS A 43 5.18 9.34 -15.55
N GLY A 44 6.21 9.93 -14.95
CA GLY A 44 6.51 11.35 -15.04
C GLY A 44 7.38 11.71 -16.25
N ARG A 45 7.39 12.98 -16.63
CA ARG A 45 8.29 13.53 -17.67
C ARG A 45 9.20 14.58 -17.08
N VAL A 46 10.50 14.46 -17.31
CA VAL A 46 11.49 15.45 -16.86
C VAL A 46 11.24 16.77 -17.58
N SER A 47 10.86 17.79 -16.83
CA SER A 47 10.56 19.13 -17.33
C SER A 47 11.82 20.01 -17.41
N ARG A 48 12.72 19.89 -16.42
CA ARG A 48 13.95 20.66 -16.32
C ARG A 48 14.98 19.94 -15.45
N VAL A 49 16.25 20.01 -15.83
CA VAL A 49 17.39 19.51 -15.03
C VAL A 49 18.16 20.71 -14.47
N LEU A 50 18.53 20.64 -13.20
CA LEU A 50 19.25 21.69 -12.47
C LEU A 50 20.53 21.10 -11.84
N PRO A 51 21.66 21.14 -12.56
CA PRO A 51 22.93 20.56 -12.08
C PRO A 51 23.44 21.21 -10.80
N GLY A 52 23.28 22.54 -10.67
CA GLY A 52 23.66 23.27 -9.45
C GLY A 52 22.90 22.85 -8.18
N MET A 53 21.76 22.16 -8.32
CA MET A 53 20.98 21.62 -7.20
C MET A 53 21.00 20.08 -7.16
N GLN A 54 21.76 19.43 -8.04
CA GLN A 54 21.78 17.97 -8.21
C GLN A 54 20.36 17.37 -8.31
N ALA A 55 19.48 18.04 -9.06
CA ALA A 55 18.07 17.67 -9.09
C ALA A 55 17.38 17.97 -10.41
N ALA A 56 16.24 17.32 -10.63
CA ALA A 56 15.38 17.51 -11.77
C ALA A 56 13.93 17.74 -11.33
N PHE A 57 13.22 18.59 -12.08
CA PHE A 57 11.78 18.74 -11.95
C PHE A 57 11.07 17.77 -12.88
N VAL A 58 10.14 16.98 -12.34
CA VAL A 58 9.39 15.97 -13.05
C VAL A 58 7.90 16.35 -13.02
N ASP A 59 7.31 16.44 -14.21
CA ASP A 59 5.87 16.60 -14.37
C ASP A 59 5.19 15.23 -14.23
N ILE A 60 4.41 15.07 -13.17
CA ILE A 60 3.62 13.88 -12.86
C ILE A 60 2.11 14.09 -13.07
N GLY A 61 1.71 15.21 -13.69
CA GLY A 61 0.30 15.55 -13.93
C GLY A 61 -0.39 16.27 -12.78
N LEU A 62 0.37 16.82 -11.82
CA LEU A 62 -0.14 17.65 -10.72
C LEU A 62 0.18 19.13 -10.97
N ASP A 63 -0.54 20.03 -10.29
CA ASP A 63 -0.39 21.49 -10.44
C ASP A 63 1.05 21.98 -10.19
N LYS A 64 1.79 21.31 -9.31
CA LYS A 64 3.17 21.64 -8.94
C LYS A 64 4.10 20.57 -9.48
N ALA A 65 5.14 21.00 -10.20
CA ALA A 65 6.21 20.11 -10.64
C ALA A 65 6.87 19.44 -9.43
N ALA A 66 6.97 18.12 -9.47
CA ALA A 66 7.60 17.32 -8.44
C ALA A 66 9.12 17.35 -8.58
N PHE A 67 9.84 17.06 -7.51
CA PHE A 67 11.28 17.20 -7.39
C PHE A 67 11.95 15.84 -7.20
N LEU A 68 12.95 15.53 -8.03
CA LEU A 68 13.75 14.30 -7.99
C LEU A 68 15.22 14.67 -7.79
N HIS A 69 15.84 14.23 -6.70
CA HIS A 69 17.26 14.46 -6.42
C HIS A 69 18.12 13.34 -7.02
N ALA A 70 19.38 13.63 -7.38
CA ALA A 70 20.31 12.64 -7.94
C ALA A 70 20.49 11.41 -7.04
N SER A 71 20.51 11.59 -5.71
CA SER A 71 20.59 10.49 -4.74
C SER A 71 19.37 9.58 -4.73
N ASP A 72 18.21 10.06 -5.21
CA ASP A 72 16.96 9.30 -5.27
C ASP A 72 16.80 8.59 -6.63
N ILE A 73 17.85 8.63 -7.47
CA ILE A 73 17.93 7.90 -8.73
C ILE A 73 18.91 6.75 -8.55
N MET A 74 18.38 5.52 -8.44
CA MET A 74 19.25 4.35 -8.33
C MET A 74 19.90 3.99 -9.67
N PRO A 75 21.24 3.87 -9.75
CA PRO A 75 21.85 3.06 -10.80
C PRO A 75 21.42 1.60 -10.60
N HIS A 76 20.90 0.97 -11.65
CA HIS A 76 20.28 -0.37 -11.65
C HIS A 76 21.22 -1.55 -11.33
N THR A 77 22.23 -1.41 -10.47
CA THR A 77 23.27 -2.44 -10.35
C THR A 77 23.58 -2.94 -8.94
N GLU A 78 23.19 -2.30 -7.84
CA GLU A 78 23.85 -2.62 -6.56
C GLU A 78 22.90 -2.68 -5.35
N CYS A 79 22.05 -3.70 -5.34
CA CYS A 79 21.62 -4.38 -4.11
C CYS A 79 22.42 -5.67 -3.93
N VAL A 80 23.75 -5.61 -4.13
CA VAL A 80 24.65 -6.74 -3.87
C VAL A 80 24.95 -6.75 -2.37
N ALA A 81 24.42 -7.75 -1.67
CA ALA A 81 24.79 -8.03 -0.30
C ALA A 81 26.31 -8.28 -0.21
N GLY A 82 26.97 -7.70 0.79
CA GLY A 82 28.21 -8.28 1.34
C GLY A 82 29.43 -7.37 1.37
N GLU A 83 29.92 -6.83 0.25
CA GLU A 83 31.32 -6.37 0.21
C GLU A 83 31.61 -5.07 -0.57
N GLU A 84 30.61 -4.40 -1.14
CA GLU A 84 30.82 -3.15 -1.89
C GLU A 84 30.07 -1.96 -1.30
N GLN A 85 30.37 -1.61 -0.05
CA GLN A 85 30.30 -0.20 0.40
C GLN A 85 31.45 0.62 -0.22
N LYS A 86 31.79 0.37 -1.49
CA LYS A 86 32.77 1.16 -2.23
C LYS A 86 32.11 2.49 -2.55
N GLN A 87 32.36 3.47 -1.68
CA GLN A 87 32.32 4.91 -1.95
C GLN A 87 31.30 5.30 -3.04
N PHE A 88 30.00 5.17 -2.73
CA PHE A 88 28.93 5.55 -3.64
C PHE A 88 29.08 7.03 -3.98
N THR A 89 29.60 7.31 -5.16
CA THR A 89 29.66 8.66 -5.70
C THR A 89 28.38 8.87 -6.48
N VAL A 90 27.49 9.68 -5.91
CA VAL A 90 26.27 10.10 -6.60
C VAL A 90 26.71 10.78 -7.90
N ARG A 91 26.39 10.16 -9.04
CA ARG A 91 26.67 10.76 -10.36
C ARG A 91 25.90 12.07 -10.51
N ASP A 92 26.44 12.96 -11.33
CA ASP A 92 25.79 14.25 -11.59
C ASP A 92 24.40 14.01 -12.20
N ILE A 93 23.41 14.78 -11.74
CA ILE A 93 22.03 14.68 -12.25
C ILE A 93 21.95 14.78 -13.78
N SER A 94 22.85 15.54 -14.41
CA SER A 94 22.91 15.75 -15.86
C SER A 94 23.29 14.48 -16.63
N GLU A 95 23.99 13.55 -15.97
CA GLU A 95 24.33 12.24 -16.53
C GLU A 95 23.21 11.22 -16.35
N LEU A 96 22.40 11.40 -15.30
CA LEU A 96 21.35 10.47 -14.91
C LEU A 96 20.05 10.69 -15.71
N VAL A 97 19.69 11.95 -15.96
CA VAL A 97 18.41 12.30 -16.61
C VAL A 97 18.55 13.44 -17.60
N ARG A 98 17.68 13.41 -18.63
CA ARG A 98 17.62 14.44 -19.67
C ARG A 98 16.24 15.10 -19.69
N GLN A 99 16.20 16.37 -20.08
CA GLN A 99 14.94 17.06 -20.32
C GLN A 99 14.10 16.33 -21.37
N GLY A 100 12.80 16.17 -21.11
CA GLY A 100 11.86 15.46 -21.98
C GLY A 100 11.82 13.94 -21.79
N GLN A 101 12.74 13.36 -21.00
CA GLN A 101 12.77 11.92 -20.70
C GLN A 101 11.56 11.52 -19.84
N ASP A 102 10.92 10.40 -20.19
CA ASP A 102 9.91 9.77 -19.34
C ASP A 102 10.58 8.84 -18.31
N LEU A 103 10.15 8.92 -17.07
CA LEU A 103 10.66 8.15 -15.93
C LEU A 103 9.51 7.61 -15.10
N MET A 104 9.70 6.42 -14.52
CA MET A 104 8.81 5.91 -13.49
C MET A 104 9.33 6.40 -12.14
N VAL A 105 8.46 7.05 -11.38
CA VAL A 105 8.81 7.68 -10.10
C VAL A 105 7.76 7.38 -9.05
N GLN A 106 8.17 7.23 -7.80
CA GLN A 106 7.30 7.10 -6.63
C GLN A 106 7.38 8.35 -5.76
N VAL A 107 6.25 8.77 -5.21
CA VAL A 107 6.21 9.89 -4.26
C VAL A 107 6.66 9.43 -2.88
N VAL A 108 7.69 10.09 -2.33
CA VAL A 108 8.20 9.84 -0.97
C VAL A 108 7.79 10.91 0.03
N LYS A 109 7.45 12.12 -0.44
CA LYS A 109 6.90 13.20 0.39
C LYS A 109 5.81 13.96 -0.36
N ASP A 110 4.72 14.24 0.32
CA ASP A 110 3.63 15.08 -0.20
C ASP A 110 4.11 16.49 -0.58
N PRO A 111 3.42 17.17 -1.52
CA PRO A 111 3.62 18.59 -1.77
C PRO A 111 3.40 19.41 -0.49
N LEU A 112 4.25 20.39 -0.24
CA LEU A 112 4.15 21.26 0.93
C LEU A 112 4.28 22.74 0.54
N GLY A 113 3.23 23.52 0.81
CA GLY A 113 3.21 24.94 0.47
C GLY A 113 3.40 25.13 -1.03
N THR A 114 4.44 25.85 -1.44
CA THR A 114 4.80 26.06 -2.87
C THR A 114 5.70 24.96 -3.44
N LYS A 115 6.23 24.05 -2.61
CA LYS A 115 7.09 22.95 -3.04
C LYS A 115 6.25 21.78 -3.54
N GLY A 116 6.59 21.26 -4.71
CA GLY A 116 6.01 20.01 -5.22
C GLY A 116 6.43 18.79 -4.41
N ALA A 117 5.87 17.63 -4.74
CA ALA A 117 6.19 16.36 -4.10
C ALA A 117 7.68 15.99 -4.28
N ARG A 118 8.26 15.26 -3.33
CA ARG A 118 9.58 14.63 -3.51
C ARG A 118 9.41 13.24 -4.11
N LEU A 119 10.25 12.90 -5.07
CA LEU A 119 10.20 11.66 -5.83
C LEU A 119 11.44 10.79 -5.61
N THR A 120 11.30 9.50 -5.91
CA THR A 120 12.38 8.53 -6.06
C THR A 120 12.14 7.65 -7.28
N THR A 121 13.19 7.10 -7.88
CA THR A 121 13.06 6.01 -8.87
C THR A 121 13.20 4.62 -8.24
N ASP A 122 13.59 4.56 -6.96
CA ASP A 122 13.63 3.33 -6.17
C ASP A 122 12.21 3.00 -5.68
N ILE A 123 11.50 2.20 -6.46
CA ILE A 123 10.09 1.90 -6.24
C ILE A 123 9.97 0.85 -5.14
N THR A 124 9.06 1.08 -4.20
CA THR A 124 8.74 0.10 -3.14
C THR A 124 7.24 -0.12 -3.09
N LEU A 125 6.81 -1.37 -2.94
CA LEU A 125 5.39 -1.72 -2.82
C LEU A 125 5.15 -2.40 -1.47
N PRO A 126 4.67 -1.67 -0.46
CA PRO A 126 4.38 -2.26 0.84
C PRO A 126 3.02 -2.97 0.85
N SER A 127 2.99 -4.12 1.49
CA SER A 127 1.77 -4.79 1.94
C SER A 127 1.81 -4.98 3.46
N ARG A 128 1.00 -5.88 4.05
CA ARG A 128 0.91 -6.06 5.50
C ARG A 128 2.21 -6.57 6.11
N TYR A 129 2.78 -7.62 5.52
CA TYR A 129 3.92 -8.36 6.08
C TYR A 129 5.21 -8.12 5.28
N LEU A 130 5.09 -7.88 3.99
CA LEU A 130 6.20 -7.72 3.06
C LEU A 130 6.23 -6.33 2.41
N VAL A 131 7.41 -5.93 1.96
CA VAL A 131 7.61 -4.83 1.00
C VAL A 131 8.32 -5.40 -0.21
N PHE A 132 7.74 -5.28 -1.39
CA PHE A 132 8.37 -5.71 -2.64
C PHE A 132 9.28 -4.61 -3.18
N MET A 133 10.48 -5.01 -3.56
CA MET A 133 11.56 -4.17 -4.07
C MET A 133 11.92 -4.63 -5.50
N PRO A 134 11.35 -4.00 -6.55
CA PRO A 134 11.63 -4.40 -7.91
C PRO A 134 13.11 -4.28 -8.26
N GLY A 135 13.67 -5.31 -8.91
CA GLY A 135 15.09 -5.38 -9.29
C GLY A 135 16.07 -5.68 -8.15
N ALA A 136 15.61 -5.76 -6.89
CA ALA A 136 16.44 -6.27 -5.80
C ALA A 136 16.58 -7.80 -5.90
N SER A 137 17.73 -8.35 -5.50
CA SER A 137 18.00 -9.79 -5.58
C SER A 137 17.96 -10.51 -4.22
N HIS A 138 17.69 -9.79 -3.13
CA HIS A 138 17.80 -10.33 -1.77
C HIS A 138 16.53 -10.13 -0.95
N VAL A 139 16.43 -10.93 0.11
CA VAL A 139 15.43 -10.77 1.17
C VAL A 139 16.05 -9.98 2.32
N GLY A 140 15.50 -8.81 2.63
CA GLY A 140 15.80 -8.04 3.82
C GLY A 140 14.88 -8.44 4.98
N VAL A 141 15.35 -8.36 6.22
CA VAL A 141 14.52 -8.58 7.41
C VAL A 141 14.59 -7.37 8.32
N SER A 142 13.42 -6.88 8.77
CA SER A 142 13.30 -5.78 9.71
C SER A 142 14.23 -5.96 10.92
N GLN A 143 15.02 -4.93 11.23
CA GLN A 143 15.92 -4.93 12.40
C GLN A 143 15.18 -5.00 13.75
N ARG A 144 13.86 -4.73 13.76
CA ARG A 144 13.02 -4.84 14.96
C ARG A 144 12.63 -6.28 15.32
N ILE A 145 12.88 -7.25 14.44
CA ILE A 145 12.69 -8.67 14.75
C ILE A 145 14.00 -9.13 15.40
N GLU A 146 13.97 -9.35 16.71
CA GLU A 146 15.19 -9.63 17.50
C GLU A 146 15.58 -11.12 17.47
N SER A 147 14.60 -12.02 17.34
CA SER A 147 14.83 -13.46 17.35
C SER A 147 15.51 -13.92 16.06
N GLU A 148 16.78 -14.30 16.14
CA GLU A 148 17.54 -14.77 14.98
C GLU A 148 16.93 -16.03 14.34
N ALA A 149 16.37 -16.93 15.16
CA ALA A 149 15.66 -18.12 14.67
C ALA A 149 14.45 -17.73 13.81
N GLU A 150 13.71 -16.70 14.22
CA GLU A 150 12.55 -16.22 13.48
C GLU A 150 12.96 -15.49 12.19
N ARG A 151 14.04 -14.71 12.23
CA ARG A 151 14.59 -14.04 11.05
C ARG A 151 14.98 -15.06 9.97
N GLU A 152 15.68 -16.12 10.35
CA GLU A 152 16.09 -17.18 9.41
C GLU A 152 14.89 -17.98 8.89
N ARG A 153 13.89 -18.27 9.74
CA ARG A 153 12.63 -18.89 9.30
C ARG A 153 11.93 -18.05 8.25
N LEU A 154 11.64 -16.79 8.56
CA LEU A 154 10.93 -15.87 7.66
C LEU A 154 11.72 -15.65 6.36
N LYS A 155 13.05 -15.48 6.45
CA LYS A 155 13.91 -15.31 5.29
C LYS A 155 13.89 -16.52 4.37
N LYS A 156 13.91 -17.75 4.92
CA LYS A 156 13.82 -18.99 4.15
C LYS A 156 12.50 -19.07 3.38
N VAL A 157 11.39 -18.78 4.05
CA VAL A 157 10.05 -18.80 3.44
C VAL A 157 9.94 -17.77 2.32
N VAL A 158 10.42 -16.54 2.57
CA VAL A 158 10.26 -15.43 1.61
C VAL A 158 11.22 -15.55 0.41
N ALA A 159 12.38 -16.20 0.60
CA ALA A 159 13.37 -16.39 -0.45
C ALA A 159 12.83 -17.19 -1.65
N GLU A 160 11.87 -18.09 -1.43
CA GLU A 160 11.21 -18.86 -2.49
C GLU A 160 10.41 -17.98 -3.47
N TYR A 161 10.03 -16.78 -3.04
CA TYR A 161 9.27 -15.84 -3.87
C TYR A 161 10.16 -14.82 -4.57
N CYS A 162 11.45 -14.72 -4.26
CA CYS A 162 12.36 -13.84 -4.98
C CYS A 162 12.64 -14.36 -6.40
N ASP A 163 12.60 -13.47 -7.38
CA ASP A 163 12.89 -13.78 -8.79
C ASP A 163 13.54 -12.59 -9.49
N GLU A 164 13.69 -12.68 -10.81
CA GLU A 164 14.26 -11.60 -11.63
C GLU A 164 13.45 -10.29 -11.57
N GLN A 165 12.19 -10.33 -11.13
CA GLN A 165 11.37 -9.13 -11.00
C GLN A 165 11.74 -8.33 -9.76
N GLY A 166 12.20 -8.98 -8.68
CA GLY A 166 12.57 -8.30 -7.46
C GLY A 166 12.64 -9.16 -6.20
N GLY A 167 13.03 -8.49 -5.12
CA GLY A 167 13.21 -9.06 -3.79
C GLY A 167 12.17 -8.51 -2.81
N PHE A 168 12.29 -8.89 -1.54
CA PHE A 168 11.34 -8.50 -0.50
C PHE A 168 12.04 -8.02 0.77
N ILE A 169 11.39 -7.13 1.51
CA ILE A 169 11.74 -6.78 2.89
C ILE A 169 10.63 -7.27 3.81
N ILE A 170 11.00 -8.08 4.80
CA ILE A 170 10.11 -8.60 5.83
C ILE A 170 9.88 -7.53 6.90
N ARG A 171 8.63 -7.13 7.10
CA ARG A 171 8.22 -6.11 8.07
C ARG A 171 8.11 -6.71 9.47
N THR A 172 8.14 -5.86 10.50
CA THR A 172 7.96 -6.30 11.90
C THR A 172 6.64 -7.04 12.12
N ALA A 173 5.58 -6.68 11.39
CA ALA A 173 4.27 -7.34 11.48
C ALA A 173 4.28 -8.81 11.00
N ALA A 174 5.35 -9.26 10.33
CA ALA A 174 5.53 -10.64 9.89
C ALA A 174 5.98 -11.59 11.01
N GLU A 175 6.38 -11.06 12.18
CA GLU A 175 6.84 -11.87 13.30
C GLU A 175 5.74 -12.81 13.79
N GLY A 176 6.04 -14.12 13.82
CA GLY A 176 5.09 -15.16 14.21
C GLY A 176 4.07 -15.56 13.12
N VAL A 177 4.11 -14.93 11.95
CA VAL A 177 3.15 -15.17 10.87
C VAL A 177 3.42 -16.50 10.16
N HIS A 178 2.34 -17.18 9.76
CA HIS A 178 2.43 -18.45 9.05
C HIS A 178 2.88 -18.30 7.59
N GLU A 179 3.45 -19.36 7.02
CA GLU A 179 4.01 -19.34 5.66
C GLU A 179 2.95 -19.03 4.58
N GLN A 180 1.71 -19.47 4.80
CA GLN A 180 0.59 -19.26 3.88
C GLN A 180 0.24 -17.77 3.73
N GLU A 181 0.17 -17.04 4.84
CA GLU A 181 -0.09 -15.58 4.83
C GLU A 181 1.06 -14.84 4.12
N MET A 182 2.29 -15.30 4.30
CA MET A 182 3.46 -14.72 3.61
C MET A 182 3.41 -14.96 2.09
N ALA A 183 2.97 -16.16 1.69
CA ALA A 183 2.77 -16.52 0.29
C ALA A 183 1.70 -15.66 -0.38
N ALA A 184 0.57 -15.45 0.31
CA ALA A 184 -0.51 -14.59 -0.15
C ALA A 184 -0.04 -13.13 -0.32
N ASP A 185 0.71 -12.61 0.65
CA ASP A 185 1.26 -11.25 0.61
C ASP A 185 2.25 -11.06 -0.54
N ALA A 186 3.14 -12.04 -0.77
CA ALA A 186 4.07 -12.04 -1.89
C ALA A 186 3.35 -12.11 -3.24
N ALA A 187 2.34 -12.98 -3.36
CA ALA A 187 1.54 -13.13 -4.57
C ALA A 187 0.77 -11.85 -4.90
N TYR A 188 0.15 -11.20 -3.90
CA TYR A 188 -0.50 -9.91 -4.06
C TYR A 188 0.46 -8.86 -4.61
N LEU A 189 1.65 -8.71 -4.00
CA LEU A 189 2.65 -7.73 -4.41
C LEU A 189 3.15 -7.96 -5.84
N LYS A 190 3.36 -9.22 -6.26
CA LYS A 190 3.70 -9.56 -7.64
C LYS A 190 2.59 -9.20 -8.63
N ARG A 191 1.31 -9.42 -8.27
CA ARG A 191 0.16 -9.00 -9.10
C ARG A 191 0.14 -7.48 -9.24
N VAL A 192 0.33 -6.73 -8.15
CA VAL A 192 0.42 -5.26 -8.17
C VAL A 192 1.54 -4.81 -9.12
N TRP A 193 2.74 -5.37 -8.97
CA TRP A 193 3.88 -5.00 -9.81
C TRP A 193 3.65 -5.30 -11.29
N THR A 194 3.09 -6.47 -11.60
CA THR A 194 2.72 -6.85 -12.98
C THR A 194 1.80 -5.79 -13.59
N LYS A 195 0.79 -5.33 -12.84
CA LYS A 195 -0.16 -4.30 -13.29
C LYS A 195 0.48 -2.93 -13.45
N VAL A 196 1.40 -2.54 -12.57
CA VAL A 196 2.22 -1.33 -12.73
C VAL A 196 3.01 -1.37 -14.04
N MET A 197 3.64 -2.51 -14.34
CA MET A 197 4.44 -2.69 -15.55
C MET A 197 3.59 -2.75 -16.83
N GLU A 198 2.41 -3.38 -16.78
CA GLU A 198 1.42 -3.35 -17.86
C GLU A 198 0.95 -1.92 -18.16
N ARG A 199 0.62 -1.16 -17.11
CA ARG A 199 0.26 0.26 -17.24
C ARG A 199 1.41 1.03 -17.87
N LYS A 200 2.63 0.92 -17.34
CA LYS A 200 3.84 1.64 -17.82
C LYS A 200 4.05 1.55 -19.33
N LYS A 201 3.76 0.39 -19.94
CA LYS A 201 3.87 0.14 -21.39
C LYS A 201 2.89 0.93 -22.26
N ARG A 202 1.82 1.49 -21.69
CA ARG A 202 0.85 2.33 -22.41
C ARG A 202 1.52 3.61 -22.93
N ASN A 203 1.09 4.08 -24.11
CA ASN A 203 1.60 5.29 -24.77
C ASN A 203 1.19 6.61 -24.08
N GLN A 204 0.47 6.55 -22.97
CA GLN A 204 0.19 7.72 -22.15
C GLN A 204 1.46 8.16 -21.39
N THR A 205 1.56 9.45 -21.09
CA THR A 205 2.58 10.03 -20.22
C THR A 205 1.90 10.90 -19.16
N ARG A 206 2.59 11.21 -18.06
CA ARG A 206 2.07 12.06 -16.97
C ARG A 206 0.80 11.51 -16.33
N TYR A 207 0.80 10.22 -16.02
CA TYR A 207 -0.35 9.56 -15.42
C TYR A 207 0.08 8.60 -14.31
N GLN A 208 -0.87 8.32 -13.42
CA GLN A 208 -0.69 7.44 -12.28
C GLN A 208 -0.66 5.97 -12.74
N LEU A 209 0.41 5.28 -12.39
CA LEU A 209 0.59 3.84 -12.60
C LEU A 209 0.01 3.03 -11.43
N TYR A 210 0.12 3.59 -10.22
CA TYR A 210 -0.39 3.00 -8.99
C TYR A 210 -0.72 4.12 -8.00
N GLY A 211 -1.83 3.97 -7.28
CA GLY A 211 -2.19 4.83 -6.16
C GLY A 211 -2.24 4.02 -4.87
N GLU A 212 -1.88 4.65 -3.75
CA GLU A 212 -2.04 4.05 -2.42
C GLU A 212 -3.50 3.64 -2.19
N LEU A 213 -3.70 2.53 -1.49
CA LEU A 213 -5.02 1.93 -1.32
C LEU A 213 -5.91 2.83 -0.46
N ALA A 214 -7.17 3.02 -0.89
CA ALA A 214 -8.16 3.59 0.01
C ALA A 214 -8.39 2.65 1.21
N LEU A 215 -8.87 3.18 2.35
CA LEU A 215 -9.09 2.37 3.55
C LEU A 215 -9.76 1.02 3.28
N ALA A 216 -10.88 1.01 2.57
CA ALA A 216 -11.61 -0.23 2.29
C ALA A 216 -10.78 -1.25 1.48
N GLN A 217 -9.99 -0.79 0.50
CA GLN A 217 -9.09 -1.65 -0.27
C GLN A 217 -7.96 -2.21 0.60
N ARG A 218 -7.41 -1.37 1.50
CA ARG A 218 -6.36 -1.75 2.45
C ARG A 218 -6.87 -2.82 3.41
N VAL A 219 -8.06 -2.63 3.97
CA VAL A 219 -8.70 -3.63 4.86
C VAL A 219 -8.99 -4.91 4.09
N LEU A 220 -9.55 -4.85 2.87
CA LEU A 220 -9.78 -6.08 2.09
C LEU A 220 -8.50 -6.85 1.78
N ARG A 221 -7.40 -6.16 1.49
CA ARG A 221 -6.08 -6.78 1.33
C ARG A 221 -5.64 -7.48 2.61
N ASP A 222 -5.79 -6.82 3.75
CA ASP A 222 -5.32 -7.33 5.03
C ASP A 222 -6.18 -8.51 5.55
N PHE A 223 -7.41 -8.64 5.05
CA PHE A 223 -8.35 -9.75 5.33
C PHE A 223 -8.46 -10.75 4.17
N ALA A 224 -7.57 -10.71 3.17
CA ALA A 224 -7.64 -11.57 1.98
C ALA A 224 -7.65 -13.08 2.30
N ASP A 225 -6.97 -13.49 3.37
CA ASP A 225 -6.92 -14.88 3.83
C ASP A 225 -7.96 -15.21 4.90
N ALA A 226 -8.69 -14.20 5.41
CA ALA A 226 -9.73 -14.41 6.40
C ALA A 226 -10.93 -15.13 5.78
N GLN A 227 -11.56 -16.04 6.54
CA GLN A 227 -12.81 -16.67 6.15
C GLN A 227 -13.98 -15.70 6.32
N LEU A 228 -14.03 -14.69 5.45
CA LEU A 228 -15.18 -13.79 5.33
C LEU A 228 -16.31 -14.48 4.58
N ASP A 229 -17.54 -14.34 5.07
CA ASP A 229 -18.75 -14.77 4.38
C ASP A 229 -19.25 -13.68 3.43
N ARG A 230 -19.23 -12.42 3.86
CA ARG A 230 -19.77 -11.28 3.10
C ARG A 230 -18.97 -9.99 3.34
N ILE A 231 -18.92 -9.16 2.31
CA ILE A 231 -18.42 -7.79 2.37
C ILE A 231 -19.54 -6.89 1.89
N ARG A 232 -20.15 -6.11 2.79
CA ARG A 232 -21.27 -5.23 2.48
C ARG A 232 -20.80 -3.79 2.37
N VAL A 233 -21.16 -3.13 1.27
CA VAL A 233 -20.72 -1.75 0.97
C VAL A 233 -21.94 -0.89 0.72
N ASP A 234 -22.12 0.19 1.49
CA ASP A 234 -23.31 1.06 1.39
C ASP A 234 -23.21 2.18 0.34
N SER A 235 -22.04 2.35 -0.27
CA SER A 235 -21.79 3.30 -1.35
C SER A 235 -21.60 2.59 -2.67
N ARG A 236 -22.39 2.98 -3.68
CA ARG A 236 -22.32 2.42 -5.02
C ARG A 236 -20.96 2.65 -5.68
N LEU A 237 -20.43 3.86 -5.57
CA LEU A 237 -19.13 4.24 -6.14
C LEU A 237 -17.99 3.42 -5.53
N THR A 238 -18.01 3.27 -4.20
CA THR A 238 -17.01 2.48 -3.48
C THR A 238 -17.15 1.00 -3.80
N TYR A 239 -18.39 0.49 -3.91
CA TYR A 239 -18.64 -0.89 -4.30
C TYR A 239 -18.04 -1.21 -5.68
N GLU A 240 -18.27 -0.35 -6.68
CA GLU A 240 -17.70 -0.51 -8.02
C GLU A 240 -16.16 -0.46 -8.00
N ALA A 241 -15.57 0.49 -7.26
CA ALA A 241 -14.12 0.58 -7.10
C ALA A 241 -13.52 -0.65 -6.39
N LEU A 242 -14.25 -1.23 -5.41
CA LEU A 242 -13.83 -2.45 -4.72
C LEU A 242 -13.96 -3.69 -5.62
N LEU A 243 -15.00 -3.77 -6.44
CA LEU A 243 -15.14 -4.85 -7.42
C LEU A 243 -13.98 -4.86 -8.42
N GLU A 244 -13.59 -3.70 -8.95
CA GLU A 244 -12.42 -3.58 -9.82
C GLU A 244 -11.14 -4.01 -9.08
N PHE A 245 -10.96 -3.53 -7.86
CA PHE A 245 -9.79 -3.84 -7.04
C PHE A 245 -9.68 -5.34 -6.72
N THR A 246 -10.75 -5.99 -6.25
CA THR A 246 -10.71 -7.41 -5.92
C THR A 246 -10.56 -8.25 -7.18
N ALA A 247 -11.22 -7.91 -8.28
CA ALA A 247 -11.06 -8.64 -9.54
C ALA A 247 -9.61 -8.59 -10.06
N GLU A 248 -8.92 -7.47 -9.85
CA GLU A 248 -7.54 -7.28 -10.30
C GLU A 248 -6.51 -7.95 -9.37
N TYR A 249 -6.70 -7.86 -8.05
CA TYR A 249 -5.65 -8.22 -7.09
C TYR A 249 -6.00 -9.38 -6.15
N ILE A 250 -7.28 -9.56 -5.81
CA ILE A 250 -7.76 -10.57 -4.83
C ILE A 250 -9.06 -11.22 -5.34
N PRO A 251 -9.01 -11.98 -6.46
CA PRO A 251 -10.21 -12.48 -7.13
C PRO A 251 -11.12 -13.32 -6.22
N GLU A 252 -10.52 -13.99 -5.24
CA GLU A 252 -11.17 -14.86 -4.25
C GLU A 252 -12.21 -14.11 -3.38
N MET A 253 -12.05 -12.78 -3.22
CA MET A 253 -12.97 -11.92 -2.45
C MET A 253 -14.10 -11.33 -3.30
N THR A 254 -13.99 -11.37 -4.63
CA THR A 254 -14.93 -10.68 -5.54
C THR A 254 -16.35 -11.22 -5.41
N SER A 255 -16.52 -12.53 -5.21
CA SER A 255 -17.84 -13.16 -5.06
C SER A 255 -18.54 -12.84 -3.75
N LYS A 256 -17.81 -12.30 -2.76
CA LYS A 256 -18.33 -11.97 -1.43
C LYS A 256 -18.81 -10.52 -1.32
N LEU A 257 -18.52 -9.68 -2.32
CA LEU A 257 -18.88 -8.27 -2.37
C LEU A 257 -20.37 -8.08 -2.68
N GLU A 258 -21.10 -7.46 -1.75
CA GLU A 258 -22.50 -7.09 -1.86
C GLU A 258 -22.69 -5.58 -1.72
N HIS A 259 -23.43 -4.96 -2.65
CA HIS A 259 -23.87 -3.58 -2.48
C HIS A 259 -25.09 -3.52 -1.57
N TYR A 260 -24.95 -2.88 -0.42
CA TYR A 260 -26.04 -2.65 0.51
C TYR A 260 -26.86 -1.43 0.07
N SER A 261 -28.14 -1.65 -0.23
CA SER A 261 -29.08 -0.61 -0.69
C SER A 261 -30.28 -0.42 0.25
N GLY A 262 -30.14 -0.87 1.50
CA GLY A 262 -31.17 -0.72 2.51
C GLY A 262 -31.39 0.74 2.91
N ARG A 263 -32.58 1.04 3.42
CA ARG A 263 -32.95 2.41 3.87
C ARG A 263 -32.33 2.76 5.22
N GLN A 264 -32.11 1.76 6.08
CA GLN A 264 -31.46 1.93 7.37
C GLN A 264 -29.94 1.99 7.15
N PRO A 265 -29.18 2.89 7.81
CA PRO A 265 -27.73 2.89 7.72
C PRO A 265 -27.14 1.53 8.12
N ILE A 266 -26.12 1.08 7.39
CA ILE A 266 -25.58 -0.26 7.58
C ILE A 266 -25.00 -0.47 8.98
N PHE A 267 -24.40 0.56 9.59
CA PHE A 267 -23.86 0.44 10.95
C PHE A 267 -24.96 0.38 12.02
N ASP A 268 -26.08 1.07 11.83
CA ASP A 268 -27.23 0.95 12.74
C ASP A 268 -27.86 -0.44 12.69
N LEU A 269 -27.90 -1.06 11.50
CA LEU A 269 -28.48 -2.39 11.32
C LEU A 269 -27.72 -3.47 12.09
N PHE A 270 -26.40 -3.30 12.25
CA PHE A 270 -25.50 -4.25 12.91
C PHE A 270 -25.06 -3.78 14.30
N ASP A 271 -25.74 -2.79 14.89
CA ASP A 271 -25.44 -2.21 16.21
C ASP A 271 -24.02 -1.62 16.36
N VAL A 272 -23.35 -1.33 15.24
CA VAL A 272 -21.96 -0.88 15.19
C VAL A 272 -21.82 0.52 15.80
N GLU A 273 -22.77 1.43 15.55
CA GLU A 273 -22.71 2.79 16.13
C GLU A 273 -22.73 2.76 17.67
N ASN A 274 -23.52 1.87 18.27
CA ASN A 274 -23.61 1.74 19.72
C ASN A 274 -22.31 1.14 20.30
N GLU A 275 -21.73 0.14 19.64
CA GLU A 275 -20.44 -0.43 20.05
C GLU A 275 -19.29 0.58 19.92
N ILE A 276 -19.27 1.41 18.86
CA ILE A 276 -18.32 2.52 18.74
C ILE A 276 -18.48 3.49 19.91
N GLN A 277 -19.71 3.89 20.22
CA GLN A 277 -19.98 4.84 21.28
C GLN A 277 -19.55 4.30 22.64
N ARG A 278 -19.86 3.03 22.93
CA ARG A 278 -19.39 2.32 24.15
C ARG A 278 -17.87 2.29 24.23
N ALA A 279 -17.18 1.99 23.13
CA ALA A 279 -15.72 1.96 23.10
C ALA A 279 -15.05 3.32 23.34
N LEU A 280 -15.78 4.43 23.12
CA LEU A 280 -15.32 5.79 23.40
C LEU A 280 -15.62 6.24 24.84
N GLU A 281 -16.41 5.49 25.60
CA GLU A 281 -16.69 5.81 27.00
C GLU A 281 -15.46 5.61 27.89
N ARG A 282 -15.33 6.44 28.92
CA ARG A 282 -14.21 6.35 29.88
C ARG A 282 -14.23 5.04 30.68
N LYS A 283 -15.39 4.42 30.80
CA LYS A 283 -15.68 3.23 31.60
C LYS A 283 -16.51 2.30 30.74
N VAL A 284 -16.08 1.06 30.57
CA VAL A 284 -16.77 0.07 29.72
C VAL A 284 -17.21 -1.08 30.61
N GLU A 285 -18.51 -1.27 30.75
CA GLU A 285 -19.04 -2.40 31.52
C GLU A 285 -18.76 -3.73 30.80
N LEU A 286 -18.08 -4.62 31.50
CA LEU A 286 -17.84 -6.00 31.06
C LEU A 286 -19.10 -6.84 31.28
N LYS A 287 -19.25 -7.91 30.49
CA LYS A 287 -20.35 -8.88 30.63
C LYS A 287 -20.46 -9.49 32.04
N SER A 288 -19.38 -9.48 32.81
CA SER A 288 -19.32 -9.92 34.21
C SER A 288 -19.87 -8.90 35.22
N GLY A 289 -20.28 -7.70 34.77
CA GLY A 289 -20.73 -6.59 35.64
C GLY A 289 -19.59 -5.77 36.25
N ALA A 290 -18.34 -6.07 35.90
CA ALA A 290 -17.19 -5.23 36.24
C ALA A 290 -17.09 -4.02 35.28
N ILE A 291 -16.36 -2.99 35.69
CA ILE A 291 -16.08 -1.76 34.91
C ILE A 291 -14.58 -1.69 34.62
#